data_AF-A0A4P7RVQ9-F1
#
_entry.id   AF-A0A4P7RVQ9-F1
#
_cell.length_a   1.000
_cell.length_b   1.000
_cell.length_c   1.000
_cell.angle_alpha   90.00
_cell.angle_beta   90.00
_cell.angle_gamma   90.00
#
_symmetry.space_group_name_H-M   'P 1'
#
loop_
_entity.id
_entity.type
_entity.pdbx_description
1 polymer ?
#
loop_
_entity_poly.entity_id
_entity_poly.type
_entity_poly.pdbx_seq_one_letter_code
_entity_poly.pdbx_strand_id
1 'polypeptide(L)'
;MPNQIKVDLGVTVLPDDHKIWKLFGGEGYKFLKIMLESKLAFIDVRNLDELGPDPAKWDKGKLLEHVSIDRWRRQVASTGVETARHVSPTDKLNMTLVEGLLLSARRGDIIAIPHPGTDGYVTIAQLTSKPGEIKTVVAQDGRRNYTYVGRRFKHLGTLNKRDLPFEFVERLQTPIAFFDTGNSGREDVYQAAYGSYIYDGVNFAKYRTKKEVYTSRDNRTVSTWMEFVDVAANPDALSFAKLKTKSNSITDLIDLANLDELDRSDLSININSPGEIVMKAIASSPLVGLAIYPMAAGGVPYAQALKAEVTMSAVGDASTKECKAQVGQEVRDVIEALGAEKWQSACEIAVRAANETTLKTDSSLKE
;
A
#
# COMPACT_ATOMS: atom_id res chain seq x y z
N MET A 1 -19.83 -29.75 -13.62
CA MET A 1 -18.43 -29.31 -13.87
C MET A 1 -17.86 -28.97 -12.51
N PRO A 2 -16.67 -29.48 -12.11
CA PRO A 2 -16.10 -29.09 -10.83
C PRO A 2 -15.90 -27.57 -10.81
N ASN A 3 -16.29 -26.91 -9.72
CA ASN A 3 -16.12 -25.47 -9.54
C ASN A 3 -14.63 -25.12 -9.69
N GLN A 4 -14.34 -24.14 -10.52
CA GLN A 4 -12.97 -23.69 -10.76
C GLN A 4 -12.55 -22.82 -9.57
N ILE A 5 -11.55 -23.26 -8.82
CA ILE A 5 -11.02 -22.49 -7.69
C ILE A 5 -10.36 -21.21 -8.19
N LYS A 6 -10.78 -20.07 -7.66
CA LYS A 6 -10.13 -18.78 -7.88
C LYS A 6 -9.47 -18.31 -6.60
N VAL A 7 -8.19 -17.97 -6.68
CA VAL A 7 -7.44 -17.40 -5.56
C VAL A 7 -7.27 -15.92 -5.81
N ASP A 8 -7.85 -15.09 -4.95
CA ASP A 8 -7.52 -13.67 -4.89
C ASP A 8 -6.35 -13.50 -3.96
N LEU A 9 -5.21 -13.00 -4.46
CA LEU A 9 -4.01 -12.83 -3.64
C LEU A 9 -4.15 -11.70 -2.60
N GLY A 10 -5.12 -10.79 -2.78
CA GLY A 10 -5.14 -9.55 -2.00
C GLY A 10 -3.94 -8.64 -2.30
N VAL A 11 -3.25 -8.88 -3.42
CA VAL A 11 -2.06 -8.13 -3.84
C VAL A 11 -2.47 -6.94 -4.71
N THR A 12 -1.78 -5.82 -4.50
CA THR A 12 -1.95 -4.60 -5.29
C THR A 12 -0.70 -4.31 -6.12
N VAL A 13 -0.83 -4.26 -7.45
CA VAL A 13 0.26 -3.84 -8.35
C VAL A 13 0.30 -2.32 -8.44
N LEU A 14 1.46 -1.74 -8.14
CA LEU A 14 1.71 -0.30 -8.15
C LEU A 14 2.52 0.10 -9.39
N PRO A 15 2.25 1.26 -10.02
CA PRO A 15 3.13 1.80 -11.06
C PRO A 15 4.54 2.10 -10.53
N ASP A 16 5.57 1.96 -11.36
CA ASP A 16 6.97 2.24 -10.97
C ASP A 16 7.19 3.70 -10.58
N ASP A 17 6.44 4.62 -11.17
CA ASP A 17 6.48 6.04 -10.87
C ASP A 17 5.41 6.48 -9.84
N HIS A 18 4.78 5.52 -9.14
CA HIS A 18 3.73 5.80 -8.15
C HIS A 18 4.24 6.77 -7.08
N LYS A 19 3.40 7.72 -6.66
CA LYS A 19 3.84 8.80 -5.75
C LYS A 19 3.14 8.75 -4.40
N ILE A 20 3.89 9.16 -3.39
CA ILE A 20 3.38 9.46 -2.06
C ILE A 20 3.53 10.96 -1.86
N TRP A 21 2.41 11.63 -1.64
CA TRP A 21 2.36 13.06 -1.40
C TRP A 21 2.10 13.30 0.07
N LYS A 22 2.86 14.18 0.71
CA LYS A 22 2.40 14.75 1.97
C LYS A 22 1.22 15.68 1.67
N LEU A 23 0.19 15.67 2.52
CA LEU A 23 -0.88 16.66 2.48
C LEU A 23 -1.32 17.07 3.89
N PHE A 24 -1.54 18.36 4.15
CA PHE A 24 -2.39 18.79 5.26
C PHE A 24 -3.25 20.02 4.91
N GLY A 25 -4.44 20.07 5.53
CA GLY A 25 -5.40 21.16 5.34
C GLY A 25 -5.14 22.33 6.26
N GLY A 26 -4.43 23.34 5.76
CA GLY A 26 -4.25 24.63 6.42
C GLY A 26 -3.25 24.67 7.56
N GLU A 27 -2.79 25.89 7.84
CA GLU A 27 -1.79 26.13 8.89
C GLU A 27 -2.25 25.55 10.24
N GLY A 28 -1.31 24.92 10.94
CA GLY A 28 -1.59 24.28 12.23
C GLY A 28 -2.60 23.12 12.17
N TYR A 29 -2.81 22.52 10.98
CA TYR A 29 -3.73 21.40 10.78
C TYR A 29 -5.20 21.76 11.05
N LYS A 30 -5.58 23.05 10.98
CA LYS A 30 -6.91 23.53 11.35
C LYS A 30 -8.07 22.88 10.58
N PHE A 31 -7.82 22.36 9.37
CA PHE A 31 -8.83 21.66 8.56
C PHE A 31 -8.67 20.14 8.54
N LEU A 32 -7.81 19.55 9.38
CA LEU A 32 -7.60 18.11 9.40
C LEU A 32 -8.92 17.34 9.61
N LYS A 33 -9.73 17.75 10.60
CA LYS A 33 -11.01 17.11 10.89
C LYS A 33 -11.94 17.11 9.67
N ILE A 34 -12.16 18.28 9.06
CA ILE A 34 -13.07 18.39 7.92
C ILE A 34 -12.54 17.68 6.67
N MET A 35 -11.22 17.65 6.46
CA MET A 35 -10.57 16.90 5.38
C MET A 35 -10.84 15.39 5.52
N LEU A 36 -10.70 14.85 6.73
CA LEU A 36 -10.95 13.43 7.01
C LEU A 36 -12.44 13.07 6.93
N GLU A 37 -13.33 13.89 7.48
CA GLU A 37 -14.78 13.68 7.47
C GLU A 37 -15.38 13.78 6.06
N SER A 38 -14.97 14.80 5.29
CA SER A 38 -15.44 15.01 3.91
C SER A 38 -14.74 14.12 2.88
N LYS A 39 -13.65 13.44 3.27
CA LYS A 39 -12.78 12.65 2.39
C LYS A 39 -12.29 13.46 1.17
N LEU A 40 -11.97 14.73 1.43
CA LEU A 40 -11.54 15.69 0.41
C LEU A 40 -10.16 16.24 0.72
N ALA A 41 -9.20 15.96 -0.17
CA ALA A 41 -7.86 16.51 -0.14
C ALA A 41 -7.88 17.92 -0.75
N PHE A 42 -7.55 18.96 0.01
CA PHE A 42 -7.51 20.34 -0.48
C PHE A 42 -6.36 21.15 0.15
N ILE A 43 -5.92 22.18 -0.57
CA ILE A 43 -4.98 23.20 -0.07
C ILE A 43 -5.80 24.35 0.53
N ASP A 44 -5.26 25.00 1.56
CA ASP A 44 -5.89 26.11 2.25
C ASP A 44 -5.86 27.41 1.42
N VAL A 45 -6.66 27.42 0.35
CA VAL A 45 -6.96 28.60 -0.48
C VAL A 45 -8.47 28.68 -0.64
N ARG A 46 -9.05 29.80 -0.20
CA ARG A 46 -10.52 29.98 -0.18
C ARG A 46 -11.06 30.26 -1.57
N ASN A 47 -12.28 29.79 -1.82
CA ASN A 47 -13.12 30.12 -2.96
C ASN A 47 -12.47 29.91 -4.34
N LEU A 48 -11.63 28.89 -4.50
CA LEU A 48 -11.03 28.56 -5.80
C LEU A 48 -12.09 28.20 -6.87
N ASP A 49 -13.31 27.85 -6.45
CA ASP A 49 -14.43 27.56 -7.33
C ASP A 49 -14.92 28.79 -8.12
N GLU A 50 -14.58 30.01 -7.68
CA GLU A 50 -14.83 31.25 -8.43
C GLU A 50 -14.07 31.31 -9.76
N LEU A 51 -12.98 30.53 -9.91
CA LEU A 51 -12.20 30.43 -11.16
C LEU A 51 -12.87 29.50 -12.20
N GLY A 52 -13.92 28.79 -11.81
CA GLY A 52 -14.68 27.88 -12.66
C GLY A 52 -14.48 26.40 -12.31
N PRO A 53 -15.28 25.51 -12.91
CA PRO A 53 -15.37 24.10 -12.50
C PRO A 53 -14.21 23.21 -12.98
N ASP A 54 -13.36 23.70 -13.87
CA ASP A 54 -12.30 22.92 -14.52
C ASP A 54 -10.93 23.59 -14.30
N PRO A 55 -10.11 23.09 -13.35
CA PRO A 55 -8.81 23.67 -13.05
C PRO A 55 -7.84 23.68 -14.22
N ALA A 56 -8.00 22.79 -15.21
CA ALA A 56 -7.14 22.77 -16.38
C ALA A 56 -7.35 23.98 -17.31
N LYS A 57 -8.48 24.70 -17.13
CA LYS A 57 -8.83 25.91 -17.90
C LYS A 57 -8.61 27.20 -17.12
N TRP A 58 -8.13 27.12 -15.87
CA TRP A 58 -7.85 28.31 -15.09
C TRP A 58 -6.68 29.07 -15.70
N ASP A 59 -6.86 30.37 -15.89
CA ASP A 59 -5.75 31.24 -16.26
C ASP A 59 -4.75 31.33 -15.09
N LYS A 60 -3.47 31.06 -15.36
CA LYS A 60 -2.44 31.05 -14.31
C LYS A 60 -2.25 32.41 -13.64
N GLY A 61 -2.42 33.50 -14.41
CA GLY A 61 -2.39 34.86 -13.87
C GLY A 61 -3.52 35.09 -12.88
N LYS A 62 -4.75 34.72 -13.25
CA LYS A 62 -5.93 34.79 -12.37
C LYS A 62 -5.81 33.89 -11.14
N LEU A 63 -5.27 32.68 -11.29
CA LEU A 63 -5.04 31.80 -10.15
C LEU A 63 -4.03 32.40 -9.16
N LEU A 64 -2.88 32.88 -9.66
CA LEU A 64 -1.88 33.55 -8.82
C LEU A 64 -2.46 34.79 -8.15
N GLU A 65 -3.26 35.55 -8.91
CA GLU A 65 -3.95 36.72 -8.41
C GLU A 65 -4.89 36.35 -7.25
N HIS A 66 -5.71 35.32 -7.43
CA HIS A 66 -6.67 34.81 -6.44
C HIS A 66 -5.97 34.36 -5.16
N VAL A 67 -4.91 33.56 -5.28
CA VAL A 67 -4.08 33.12 -4.14
C VAL A 67 -3.52 34.32 -3.38
N SER A 68 -3.02 35.33 -4.10
CA SER A 68 -2.48 36.55 -3.48
C SER A 68 -3.56 37.37 -2.77
N ILE A 69 -4.77 37.46 -3.33
CA ILE A 69 -5.93 38.11 -2.69
C ILE A 69 -6.31 37.39 -1.40
N ASP A 70 -6.41 36.05 -1.42
CA ASP A 70 -6.79 35.28 -0.24
C ASP A 70 -5.78 35.51 0.90
N ARG A 71 -4.48 35.40 0.61
CA ARG A 71 -3.41 35.68 1.58
C ARG A 71 -3.53 37.10 2.13
N TRP A 72 -3.65 38.10 1.26
CA TRP A 72 -3.75 39.50 1.67
C TRP A 72 -4.98 39.76 2.55
N ARG A 73 -6.16 39.23 2.17
CA ARG A 73 -7.39 39.35 2.98
C ARG A 73 -7.23 38.74 4.36
N ARG A 74 -6.54 37.60 4.48
CA ARG A 74 -6.23 36.98 5.78
C ARG A 74 -5.29 37.82 6.62
N GLN A 75 -4.27 38.41 6.00
CA GLN A 75 -3.33 39.30 6.68
C GLN A 75 -4.03 40.56 7.20
N VAL A 76 -4.90 41.18 6.41
CA VAL A 76 -5.70 42.33 6.85
C VAL A 76 -6.63 41.92 7.99
N ALA A 77 -7.27 40.76 7.91
CA ALA A 77 -8.15 40.26 8.96
C ALA A 77 -7.42 39.93 10.27
N SER A 78 -6.15 39.50 10.22
CA SER A 78 -5.36 39.17 11.41
C SER A 78 -4.68 40.38 12.04
N THR A 79 -4.21 41.34 11.23
CA THR A 79 -3.46 42.51 11.71
C THR A 79 -4.30 43.76 11.88
N GLY A 80 -5.44 43.85 11.19
CA GLY A 80 -6.24 45.08 11.06
C GLY A 80 -5.59 46.16 10.20
N VAL A 81 -4.42 45.90 9.60
CA VAL A 81 -3.65 46.87 8.82
C VAL A 81 -3.77 46.57 7.34
N GLU A 82 -4.24 47.56 6.57
CA GLU A 82 -4.27 47.50 5.13
C GLU A 82 -2.89 47.85 4.55
N THR A 83 -2.23 46.87 3.94
CA THR A 83 -0.91 47.04 3.28
C THR A 83 -1.06 46.96 1.78
N ALA A 84 -0.11 47.53 1.04
CA ALA A 84 -0.11 47.46 -0.42
C ALA A 84 -0.07 45.99 -0.89
N ARG A 85 -0.93 45.68 -1.86
CA ARG A 85 -1.09 44.33 -2.38
C ARG A 85 0.02 44.02 -3.39
N HIS A 86 0.86 43.05 -3.05
CA HIS A 86 1.92 42.55 -3.93
C HIS A 86 1.97 41.03 -3.93
N VAL A 87 2.29 40.46 -5.09
CA VAL A 87 2.54 39.03 -5.26
C VAL A 87 3.86 38.69 -4.59
N SER A 88 3.82 37.75 -3.64
CA SER A 88 4.97 37.27 -2.87
C SER A 88 5.47 35.92 -3.39
N PRO A 89 6.71 35.51 -3.06
CA PRO A 89 7.18 34.15 -3.32
C PRO A 89 6.28 33.06 -2.73
N THR A 90 5.68 33.33 -1.55
CA THR A 90 4.71 32.43 -0.91
C THR A 90 3.44 32.22 -1.76
N ASP A 91 2.98 33.26 -2.47
CA ASP A 91 1.82 33.15 -3.36
C ASP A 91 2.11 32.21 -4.54
N LYS A 92 3.33 32.30 -5.10
CA LYS A 92 3.79 31.38 -6.17
C LYS A 92 3.93 29.95 -5.67
N LEU A 93 4.44 29.77 -4.45
CA LEU A 93 4.52 28.46 -3.81
C LEU A 93 3.12 27.87 -3.64
N ASN A 94 2.18 28.60 -3.02
CA ASN A 94 0.81 28.14 -2.80
C ASN A 94 0.09 27.80 -4.12
N MET A 95 0.27 28.61 -5.17
CA MET A 95 -0.22 28.28 -6.51
C MET A 95 0.34 26.94 -7.00
N THR A 96 1.64 26.70 -6.83
CA THR A 96 2.29 25.43 -7.20
C THR A 96 1.73 24.25 -6.39
N LEU A 97 1.41 24.45 -5.11
CA LEU A 97 0.76 23.42 -4.28
C LEU A 97 -0.64 23.08 -4.80
N VAL A 98 -1.41 24.10 -5.20
CA VAL A 98 -2.75 23.94 -5.79
C VAL A 98 -2.67 23.20 -7.12
N GLU A 99 -1.79 23.62 -8.04
CA GLU A 99 -1.57 22.93 -9.31
C GLU A 99 -1.10 21.49 -9.08
N GLY A 100 -0.17 21.30 -8.12
CA GLY A 100 0.34 19.99 -7.73
C GLY A 100 -0.76 19.01 -7.33
N LEU A 101 -1.66 19.43 -6.43
CA LEU A 101 -2.76 18.57 -5.97
C LEU A 101 -3.84 18.38 -7.04
N LEU A 102 -4.27 19.45 -7.71
CA LEU A 102 -5.42 19.42 -8.61
C LEU A 102 -5.10 18.85 -9.99
N LEU A 103 -3.88 19.05 -10.49
CA LEU A 103 -3.50 18.73 -11.88
C LEU A 103 -2.36 17.72 -11.98
N SER A 104 -1.38 17.74 -11.07
CA SER A 104 -0.19 16.87 -11.19
C SER A 104 -0.36 15.51 -10.51
N ALA A 105 -0.93 15.47 -9.31
CA ALA A 105 -1.13 14.22 -8.58
C ALA A 105 -2.10 13.32 -9.35
N ARG A 106 -1.81 12.03 -9.45
CA ARG A 106 -2.62 11.12 -10.28
C ARG A 106 -3.70 10.45 -9.46
N ARG A 107 -4.70 9.90 -10.15
CA ARG A 107 -5.61 8.95 -9.52
C ARG A 107 -4.78 7.73 -9.10
N GLY A 108 -4.97 7.27 -7.87
CA GLY A 108 -4.23 6.14 -7.34
C GLY A 108 -3.05 6.54 -6.44
N ASP A 109 -2.45 7.71 -6.65
CA ASP A 109 -1.38 8.22 -5.79
C ASP A 109 -1.83 8.26 -4.31
N ILE A 110 -0.87 8.02 -3.42
CA ILE A 110 -1.08 8.08 -1.98
C ILE A 110 -0.92 9.52 -1.48
N ILE A 111 -1.76 9.89 -0.52
CA ILE A 111 -1.57 11.06 0.33
C ILE A 111 -1.29 10.60 1.77
N ALA A 112 -0.19 11.05 2.34
CA ALA A 112 0.18 10.92 3.73
C ALA A 112 -0.25 12.21 4.46
N ILE A 113 -1.24 12.09 5.35
CA ILE A 113 -1.82 13.19 6.09
C ILE A 113 -1.33 13.11 7.54
N PRO A 114 -0.27 13.87 7.92
CA PRO A 114 0.23 13.84 9.29
C PRO A 114 -0.77 14.52 10.23
N HIS A 115 -1.01 13.91 11.39
CA HIS A 115 -1.69 14.55 12.51
C HIS A 115 -0.71 15.48 13.24
N PRO A 116 -1.17 16.53 13.95
CA PRO A 116 -0.29 17.40 14.73
C PRO A 116 0.51 16.62 15.80
N GLY A 117 1.69 17.12 16.15
CA GLY A 117 2.57 16.54 17.17
C GLY A 117 3.62 15.57 16.64
N THR A 118 4.66 15.31 17.45
CA THR A 118 5.77 14.41 17.12
C THR A 118 5.39 12.94 17.30
N ASP A 119 4.58 12.63 18.32
CA ASP A 119 4.11 11.28 18.69
C ASP A 119 2.73 10.93 18.11
N GLY A 120 2.31 11.65 17.06
CA GLY A 120 1.00 11.47 16.44
C GLY A 120 0.97 10.31 15.44
N TYR A 121 -0.15 10.27 14.71
CA TYR A 121 -0.36 9.32 13.62
C TYR A 121 -0.22 9.99 12.25
N VAL A 122 -0.07 9.20 11.21
CA VAL A 122 -0.15 9.61 9.81
C VAL A 122 -1.28 8.83 9.18
N THR A 123 -2.29 9.53 8.69
CA THR A 123 -3.36 8.90 7.91
C THR A 123 -2.88 8.67 6.50
N ILE A 124 -2.97 7.42 6.05
CA ILE A 124 -2.64 7.00 4.68
C ILE A 124 -3.93 6.90 3.88
N ALA A 125 -3.99 7.63 2.78
CA ALA A 125 -5.17 7.68 1.91
C ALA A 125 -4.76 7.65 0.44
N GLN A 126 -5.70 7.30 -0.44
CA GLN A 126 -5.48 7.22 -1.88
C GLN A 126 -6.42 8.17 -2.62
N LEU A 127 -5.89 8.95 -3.55
CA LEU A 127 -6.70 9.80 -4.44
C LEU A 127 -7.55 8.94 -5.36
N THR A 128 -8.87 9.16 -5.35
CA THR A 128 -9.84 8.37 -6.13
C THR A 128 -10.35 9.09 -7.39
N SER A 129 -10.24 10.42 -7.39
CA SER A 129 -10.63 11.29 -8.51
C SER A 129 -9.50 11.40 -9.54
N LYS A 130 -9.82 11.74 -10.79
CA LYS A 130 -8.80 12.05 -11.82
C LYS A 130 -8.21 13.46 -11.64
N PRO A 131 -7.03 13.77 -12.19
CA PRO A 131 -6.57 15.15 -12.30
C PRO A 131 -7.65 16.05 -12.96
N GLY A 132 -7.85 17.25 -12.41
CA GLY A 132 -8.88 18.19 -12.83
C GLY A 132 -10.29 17.88 -12.30
N GLU A 133 -10.56 16.68 -11.79
CA GLU A 133 -11.87 16.34 -11.22
C GLU A 133 -11.99 16.86 -9.78
N ILE A 134 -12.60 18.03 -9.64
CA ILE A 134 -12.73 18.70 -8.35
C ILE A 134 -14.04 18.43 -7.64
N LYS A 135 -14.01 18.55 -6.31
CA LYS A 135 -15.16 18.66 -5.42
C LYS A 135 -14.95 19.79 -4.44
N THR A 136 -16.04 20.30 -3.89
CA THR A 136 -16.03 21.39 -2.93
C THR A 136 -16.46 20.91 -1.54
N VAL A 137 -15.96 21.59 -0.51
CA VAL A 137 -16.45 21.50 0.86
C VAL A 137 -16.53 22.90 1.44
N VAL A 138 -17.56 23.17 2.25
CA VAL A 138 -17.66 24.42 3.00
C VAL A 138 -17.07 24.19 4.37
N ALA A 139 -16.08 25.01 4.77
CA ALA A 139 -15.46 24.94 6.08
C ALA A 139 -15.42 26.32 6.74
N GLN A 140 -15.55 26.32 8.07
CA GLN A 140 -15.45 27.52 8.87
C GLN A 140 -13.98 27.94 9.04
N ASP A 141 -13.65 29.18 8.69
CA ASP A 141 -12.33 29.78 8.91
C ASP A 141 -12.49 31.12 9.63
N GLY A 142 -12.16 31.13 10.92
CA GLY A 142 -12.52 32.20 11.84
C GLY A 142 -14.04 32.30 12.04
N ARG A 143 -14.61 33.47 11.77
CA ARG A 143 -16.05 33.75 11.96
C ARG A 143 -16.91 33.54 10.70
N ARG A 144 -16.33 33.08 9.59
CA ARG A 144 -17.01 32.96 8.30
C ARG A 144 -16.80 31.57 7.71
N ASN A 145 -17.74 31.18 6.86
CA ASN A 145 -17.63 29.96 6.07
C ASN A 145 -17.08 30.30 4.68
N TYR A 146 -16.20 29.45 4.18
CA TYR A 146 -15.63 29.56 2.85
C TYR A 146 -15.68 28.21 2.13
N THR A 147 -15.68 28.27 0.80
CA THR A 147 -15.60 27.08 -0.03
C THR A 147 -14.14 26.70 -0.24
N TYR A 148 -13.84 25.41 -0.14
CA TYR A 148 -12.54 24.83 -0.44
C TYR A 148 -12.68 23.83 -1.58
N VAL A 149 -11.76 23.90 -2.54
CA VAL A 149 -11.72 23.03 -3.71
C VAL A 149 -10.64 21.97 -3.52
N GLY A 150 -11.00 20.72 -3.79
CA GLY A 150 -10.09 19.61 -3.60
C GLY A 150 -10.45 18.38 -4.42
N ARG A 151 -9.80 17.27 -4.11
CA ARG A 151 -9.94 15.97 -4.77
C ARG A 151 -10.34 14.89 -3.79
N ARG A 152 -11.22 13.99 -4.23
CA ARG A 152 -11.68 12.89 -3.37
C ARG A 152 -10.55 11.91 -3.10
N PHE A 153 -10.52 11.39 -1.88
CA PHE A 153 -9.68 10.27 -1.48
C PHE A 153 -10.49 9.19 -0.77
N LYS A 154 -9.89 8.01 -0.62
CA LYS A 154 -10.36 6.97 0.33
C LYS A 154 -9.28 6.72 1.36
N HIS A 155 -9.70 6.45 2.60
CA HIS A 155 -8.81 6.03 3.66
C HIS A 155 -8.30 4.60 3.37
N LEU A 156 -7.00 4.37 3.55
CA LEU A 156 -6.39 3.04 3.41
C LEU A 156 -5.88 2.51 4.74
N GLY A 157 -5.29 3.38 5.58
CA GLY A 157 -4.75 2.96 6.86
C GLY A 157 -4.20 4.12 7.67
N THR A 158 -3.58 3.79 8.80
CA THR A 158 -2.95 4.75 9.71
C THR A 158 -1.63 4.17 10.20
N LEU A 159 -0.60 5.00 10.28
CA LEU A 159 0.72 4.67 10.81
C LEU A 159 1.03 5.49 12.05
N ASN A 160 1.69 4.90 13.04
CA ASN A 160 2.28 5.68 14.13
C ASN A 160 3.56 6.35 13.61
N LYS A 161 3.77 7.63 13.93
CA LYS A 161 5.02 8.31 13.54
C LYS A 161 6.26 7.67 14.15
N ARG A 162 6.13 6.99 15.29
CA ARG A 162 7.25 6.28 15.93
C ARG A 162 7.72 5.04 15.18
N ASP A 163 6.85 4.48 14.35
CA ASP A 163 7.17 3.29 13.54
C ASP A 163 7.74 3.68 12.17
N LEU A 164 7.76 4.98 11.85
CA LEU A 164 8.24 5.50 10.57
C LEU A 164 9.73 5.90 10.66
N PRO A 165 10.49 5.79 9.55
CA PRO A 165 11.86 6.29 9.48
C PRO A 165 11.93 7.77 9.86
N PHE A 166 12.95 8.13 10.64
CA PHE A 166 13.13 9.49 11.15
C PHE A 166 13.10 10.55 10.03
N GLU A 167 13.81 10.31 8.93
CA GLU A 167 13.84 11.21 7.76
C GLU A 167 12.45 11.45 7.16
N PHE A 168 11.60 10.41 7.11
CA PHE A 168 10.23 10.55 6.62
C PHE A 168 9.40 11.41 7.58
N VAL A 169 9.54 11.20 8.89
CA VAL A 169 8.87 12.00 9.93
C VAL A 169 9.29 13.47 9.84
N GLU A 170 10.58 13.77 9.70
CA GLU A 170 11.06 15.16 9.53
C GLU A 170 10.43 15.83 8.31
N ARG A 171 10.37 15.13 7.18
CA ARG A 171 9.70 15.65 5.98
C ARG A 171 8.23 15.92 6.24
N LEU A 172 7.52 15.01 6.90
CA LEU A 172 6.11 15.19 7.25
C LEU A 172 5.87 16.39 8.19
N GLN A 173 6.88 16.84 8.95
CA GLN A 173 6.76 17.98 9.87
C GLN A 173 7.06 19.35 9.25
N THR A 174 7.51 19.40 7.99
CA THR A 174 7.76 20.68 7.28
C THR A 174 6.49 21.55 7.19
N PRO A 175 6.61 22.88 7.01
CA PRO A 175 5.44 23.75 6.87
C PRO A 175 4.78 23.69 5.48
N ILE A 176 5.37 22.99 4.51
CA ILE A 176 4.84 22.90 3.14
C ILE A 176 3.66 21.93 3.14
N ALA A 177 2.49 22.41 2.72
CA ALA A 177 1.23 21.66 2.78
C ALA A 177 1.14 20.49 1.82
N PHE A 178 1.83 20.54 0.66
CA PHE A 178 1.74 19.50 -0.35
C PHE A 178 3.05 19.31 -1.13
N PHE A 179 3.66 18.13 -1.07
CA PHE A 179 4.84 17.81 -1.87
C PHE A 179 5.09 16.30 -1.91
N ASP A 180 5.89 15.86 -2.89
CA ASP A 180 6.29 14.46 -3.07
C ASP A 180 7.29 14.06 -1.99
N THR A 181 6.98 13.04 -1.19
CA THR A 181 7.84 12.56 -0.09
C THR A 181 9.03 11.73 -0.58
N GLY A 182 9.15 11.47 -1.89
CA GLY A 182 10.23 10.67 -2.45
C GLY A 182 10.16 9.20 -2.01
N ASN A 183 11.32 8.61 -1.74
CA ASN A 183 11.45 7.17 -1.46
C ASN A 183 11.55 6.82 0.03
N SER A 184 11.84 7.79 0.90
CA SER A 184 11.92 7.54 2.35
C SER A 184 10.55 7.15 2.91
N GLY A 185 10.48 6.09 3.72
CA GLY A 185 9.24 5.57 4.32
C GLY A 185 8.23 4.98 3.34
N ARG A 186 8.62 4.75 2.07
CA ARG A 186 7.70 4.29 1.02
C ARG A 186 7.18 2.88 1.29
N GLU A 187 8.06 1.96 1.70
CA GLU A 187 7.68 0.58 2.00
C GLU A 187 6.68 0.53 3.17
N ASP A 188 6.90 1.31 4.24
CA ASP A 188 5.99 1.40 5.39
C ASP A 188 4.60 1.90 4.97
N VAL A 189 4.58 2.94 4.13
CA VAL A 189 3.34 3.52 3.59
C VAL A 189 2.59 2.50 2.73
N TYR A 190 3.28 1.75 1.86
CA TYR A 190 2.64 0.73 1.02
C TYR A 190 2.17 -0.49 1.83
N GLN A 191 2.95 -0.93 2.83
CA GLN A 191 2.55 -2.00 3.73
C GLN A 191 1.31 -1.63 4.56
N ALA A 192 1.21 -0.36 5.01
CA ALA A 192 0.02 0.14 5.69
C ALA A 192 -1.18 0.32 4.75
N ALA A 193 -0.92 0.69 3.49
CA ALA A 193 -1.95 0.96 2.50
C ALA A 193 -2.58 -0.31 1.90
N TYR A 194 -1.77 -1.32 1.63
CA TYR A 194 -2.15 -2.48 0.80
C TYR A 194 -1.88 -3.82 1.47
N GLY A 195 -1.02 -3.89 2.48
CA GLY A 195 -0.56 -5.14 3.06
C GLY A 195 0.43 -5.86 2.15
N SER A 196 -0.08 -6.48 1.07
CA SER A 196 0.71 -7.15 0.04
C SER A 196 0.66 -6.38 -1.27
N TYR A 197 1.82 -6.17 -1.92
CA TYR A 197 1.92 -5.33 -3.11
C TYR A 197 3.11 -5.71 -3.99
N ILE A 198 3.11 -5.20 -5.22
CA ILE A 198 4.23 -5.25 -6.15
C ILE A 198 4.62 -3.83 -6.50
N TYR A 199 5.91 -3.52 -6.38
CA TYR A 199 6.44 -2.21 -6.72
C TYR A 199 7.90 -2.33 -7.18
N ASP A 200 8.23 -1.70 -8.30
CA ASP A 200 9.60 -1.64 -8.85
C ASP A 200 10.23 -3.04 -9.00
N GLY A 201 9.45 -4.00 -9.52
CA GLY A 201 9.87 -5.40 -9.69
C GLY A 201 10.02 -6.23 -8.41
N VAL A 202 9.75 -5.65 -7.24
CA VAL A 202 9.82 -6.35 -5.95
C VAL A 202 8.43 -6.77 -5.48
N ASN A 203 8.32 -8.01 -5.04
CA ASN A 203 7.10 -8.63 -4.54
C ASN A 203 7.09 -8.64 -3.01
N PHE A 204 5.99 -8.18 -2.42
CA PHE A 204 5.79 -8.16 -0.98
C PHE A 204 4.54 -8.95 -0.60
N ALA A 205 4.71 -9.95 0.27
CA ALA A 205 3.62 -10.71 0.85
C ALA A 205 3.56 -10.52 2.35
N LYS A 206 2.38 -10.13 2.85
CA LYS A 206 2.12 -9.93 4.27
C LYS A 206 1.24 -11.02 4.84
N TYR A 207 1.73 -11.62 5.89
CA TYR A 207 1.01 -12.54 6.77
C TYR A 207 0.83 -11.88 8.14
N ARG A 208 -0.26 -12.23 8.83
CA ARG A 208 -0.56 -11.70 10.16
C ARG A 208 -0.89 -12.85 11.11
N THR A 209 -0.46 -12.72 12.35
CA THR A 209 -0.89 -13.58 13.46
C THR A 209 -1.64 -12.76 14.50
N LYS A 210 -2.74 -13.30 15.03
CA LYS A 210 -3.49 -12.68 16.13
C LYS A 210 -3.16 -13.31 17.48
N LYS A 211 -2.13 -14.15 17.53
CA LYS A 211 -1.77 -14.89 18.74
C LYS A 211 -1.13 -13.94 19.75
N GLU A 212 -1.70 -13.86 20.96
CA GLU A 212 -1.17 -13.01 22.04
C GLU A 212 0.20 -13.50 22.52
N VAL A 213 0.37 -14.82 22.66
CA VAL A 213 1.62 -15.45 23.06
C VAL A 213 2.19 -16.23 21.87
N TYR A 214 3.15 -15.63 21.19
CA TYR A 214 3.85 -16.28 20.08
C TYR A 214 5.10 -17.00 20.58
N THR A 215 5.11 -18.32 20.47
CA THR A 215 6.14 -19.19 21.02
C THR A 215 7.18 -19.60 19.97
N SER A 216 8.33 -20.14 20.40
CA SER A 216 9.34 -20.70 19.48
C SER A 216 8.78 -21.82 18.59
N ARG A 217 7.75 -22.56 19.06
CA ARG A 217 7.07 -23.59 18.26
C ARG A 217 6.22 -22.97 17.15
N ASP A 218 5.59 -21.83 17.42
CA ASP A 218 4.83 -21.08 16.42
C ASP A 218 5.77 -20.53 15.35
N ASN A 219 6.88 -19.92 15.80
CA ASN A 219 7.93 -19.44 14.91
C ASN A 219 8.43 -20.56 13.99
N ARG A 220 8.80 -21.72 14.56
CA ARG A 220 9.24 -22.87 13.76
C ARG A 220 8.20 -23.26 12.71
N THR A 221 6.92 -23.32 13.07
CA THR A 221 5.86 -23.74 12.13
C THR A 221 5.69 -22.75 10.99
N VAL A 222 5.72 -21.44 11.29
CA VAL A 222 5.64 -20.38 10.28
C VAL A 222 6.91 -20.33 9.42
N SER A 223 8.10 -20.40 10.03
CA SER A 223 9.38 -20.42 9.31
C SER A 223 9.47 -21.61 8.36
N THR A 224 9.08 -22.81 8.80
CA THR A 224 9.00 -23.99 7.92
C THR A 224 8.06 -23.75 6.74
N TRP A 225 6.93 -23.07 6.94
CA TRP A 225 6.04 -22.71 5.83
C TRP A 225 6.72 -21.73 4.85
N MET A 226 7.35 -20.66 5.34
CA MET A 226 8.00 -19.67 4.47
C MET A 226 9.19 -20.25 3.72
N GLU A 227 10.03 -21.05 4.40
CA GLU A 227 11.16 -21.76 3.78
C GLU A 227 10.69 -22.74 2.71
N PHE A 228 9.59 -23.47 2.97
CA PHE A 228 8.97 -24.33 1.96
C PHE A 228 8.57 -23.53 0.72
N VAL A 229 7.93 -22.39 0.88
CA VAL A 229 7.50 -21.55 -0.26
C VAL A 229 8.70 -21.09 -1.07
N ASP A 230 9.78 -20.62 -0.43
CA ASP A 230 11.00 -20.21 -1.13
C ASP A 230 11.63 -21.36 -1.91
N VAL A 231 11.75 -22.52 -1.29
CA VAL A 231 12.29 -23.72 -1.95
C VAL A 231 11.42 -24.17 -3.11
N ALA A 232 10.10 -24.18 -2.92
CA ALA A 232 9.17 -24.71 -3.90
C ALA A 232 8.99 -23.77 -5.09
N ALA A 233 9.12 -22.45 -4.90
CA ALA A 233 9.00 -21.44 -5.95
C ALA A 233 10.33 -21.11 -6.65
N ASN A 234 11.46 -21.59 -6.14
CA ASN A 234 12.76 -21.33 -6.75
C ASN A 234 13.02 -22.31 -7.93
N PRO A 235 13.16 -21.81 -9.17
CA PRO A 235 13.34 -22.66 -10.35
C PRO A 235 14.64 -23.49 -10.33
N ASP A 236 15.69 -23.02 -9.66
CA ASP A 236 16.97 -23.73 -9.53
C ASP A 236 16.92 -24.82 -8.45
N ALA A 237 16.14 -24.61 -7.38
CA ALA A 237 15.76 -25.69 -6.45
C ALA A 237 14.88 -26.76 -7.12
N LEU A 238 14.10 -26.36 -8.12
CA LEU A 238 13.18 -27.19 -8.90
C LEU A 238 13.85 -28.02 -10.02
N SER A 239 15.17 -28.21 -10.03
CA SER A 239 15.74 -29.24 -10.93
C SER A 239 15.14 -30.62 -10.59
N PHE A 240 14.16 -31.03 -11.40
CA PHE A 240 13.23 -32.16 -11.22
C PHE A 240 13.88 -33.49 -10.80
N ALA A 241 15.19 -33.65 -11.01
CA ALA A 241 15.96 -34.82 -10.60
C ALA A 241 16.15 -34.93 -9.07
N LYS A 242 16.17 -33.80 -8.33
CA LYS A 242 16.34 -33.79 -6.86
C LYS A 242 15.02 -33.88 -6.10
N LEU A 243 13.93 -33.30 -6.63
CA LEU A 243 12.59 -33.36 -6.02
C LEU A 243 11.86 -34.70 -6.20
N LYS A 244 12.30 -35.51 -7.18
CA LYS A 244 11.87 -36.90 -7.38
C LYS A 244 12.51 -37.90 -6.40
N THR A 245 13.37 -37.44 -5.49
CA THR A 245 13.86 -38.29 -4.40
C THR A 245 12.69 -38.71 -3.49
N LYS A 246 12.86 -39.86 -2.81
CA LYS A 246 11.86 -40.55 -1.96
C LYS A 246 11.49 -39.79 -0.67
N SER A 247 11.42 -38.46 -0.72
CA SER A 247 10.85 -37.67 0.36
C SER A 247 9.34 -37.56 0.14
N ASN A 248 8.60 -37.81 1.22
CA ASN A 248 7.14 -37.67 1.25
C ASN A 248 6.71 -36.40 2.01
N SER A 249 7.66 -35.58 2.48
CA SER A 249 7.39 -34.41 3.32
C SER A 249 8.00 -33.14 2.77
N ILE A 250 7.37 -31.99 3.03
CA ILE A 250 7.97 -30.70 2.65
C ILE A 250 9.18 -30.33 3.51
N THR A 251 9.34 -30.94 4.69
CA THR A 251 10.53 -30.71 5.53
C THR A 251 11.78 -31.32 4.93
N ASP A 252 11.72 -32.53 4.37
CA ASP A 252 12.92 -33.07 3.72
C ASP A 252 13.23 -32.32 2.42
N LEU A 253 12.23 -31.70 1.77
CA LEU A 253 12.50 -30.79 0.64
C LEU A 253 13.33 -29.59 1.08
N ILE A 254 12.98 -28.97 2.21
CA ILE A 254 13.74 -27.84 2.76
C ILE A 254 15.16 -28.27 3.12
N ASP A 255 15.32 -29.40 3.82
CA ASP A 255 16.63 -29.90 4.25
C ASP A 255 17.55 -30.26 3.07
N LEU A 256 16.99 -30.70 1.95
CA LEU A 256 17.73 -31.02 0.72
C LEU A 256 18.01 -29.81 -0.16
N ALA A 257 17.32 -28.69 0.07
CA ALA A 257 17.43 -27.49 -0.76
C ALA A 257 18.67 -26.69 -0.37
N ASN A 258 19.70 -26.80 -1.21
CA ASN A 258 20.89 -25.95 -1.11
C ASN A 258 20.67 -24.66 -1.92
N LEU A 259 19.89 -23.73 -1.37
CA LEU A 259 19.72 -22.39 -1.91
C LEU A 259 20.76 -21.43 -1.33
N ASP A 260 21.43 -20.68 -2.21
CA ASP A 260 22.30 -19.57 -1.83
C ASP A 260 21.48 -18.47 -1.15
N GLU A 261 22.11 -17.72 -0.25
CA GLU A 261 21.44 -16.68 0.54
C GLU A 261 20.81 -15.58 -0.35
N LEU A 262 21.42 -15.30 -1.50
CA LEU A 262 20.94 -14.30 -2.47
C LEU A 262 19.66 -14.73 -3.20
N ASP A 263 19.35 -16.02 -3.21
CA ASP A 263 18.17 -16.58 -3.88
C ASP A 263 16.99 -16.79 -2.92
N ARG A 264 17.15 -16.41 -1.64
CA ARG A 264 16.12 -16.50 -0.61
C ARG A 264 15.35 -15.20 -0.50
N SER A 265 14.09 -15.30 -0.07
CA SER A 265 13.33 -14.10 0.27
C SER A 265 13.88 -13.48 1.55
N ASP A 266 13.89 -12.15 1.60
CA ASP A 266 14.06 -11.44 2.86
C ASP A 266 12.79 -11.63 3.70
N LEU A 267 12.98 -12.07 4.95
CA LEU A 267 11.92 -12.41 5.88
C LEU A 267 12.00 -11.50 7.10
N SER A 268 11.06 -10.57 7.21
CA SER A 268 10.91 -9.72 8.39
C SER A 268 9.77 -10.23 9.27
N ILE A 269 10.05 -10.43 10.56
CA ILE A 269 9.06 -10.87 11.55
C ILE A 269 9.00 -9.85 12.68
N ASN A 270 7.84 -9.21 12.83
CA ASN A 270 7.54 -8.32 13.95
C ASN A 270 6.50 -8.98 14.87
N ILE A 271 6.96 -9.42 16.04
CA ILE A 271 6.14 -10.16 17.02
C ILE A 271 5.63 -9.18 18.10
N ASN A 272 4.76 -8.26 17.71
CA ASN A 272 3.96 -7.47 18.64
C ASN A 272 2.50 -7.74 18.32
N SER A 273 1.72 -8.33 19.24
CA SER A 273 0.34 -8.73 18.93
C SER A 273 -0.53 -7.52 18.50
N PRO A 274 -1.14 -7.53 17.30
CA PRO A 274 -1.08 -8.58 16.27
C PRO A 274 0.24 -8.57 15.47
N GLY A 275 0.93 -9.72 15.45
CA GLY A 275 2.24 -9.84 14.80
C GLY A 275 2.14 -9.85 13.27
N GLU A 276 3.19 -9.34 12.62
CA GLU A 276 3.29 -9.26 11.16
C GLU A 276 4.52 -10.04 10.68
N ILE A 277 4.35 -10.78 9.59
CA ILE A 277 5.42 -11.46 8.88
C ILE A 277 5.38 -10.97 7.43
N VAL A 278 6.49 -10.43 6.95
CA VAL A 278 6.62 -9.91 5.59
C VAL A 278 7.69 -10.70 4.87
N MET A 279 7.33 -11.22 3.71
CA MET A 279 8.21 -11.90 2.79
C MET A 279 8.42 -11.00 1.58
N LYS A 280 9.68 -10.67 1.27
CA LYS A 280 10.08 -9.72 0.23
C LYS A 280 11.10 -10.38 -0.69
N ALA A 281 10.84 -10.35 -2.00
CA ALA A 281 11.78 -10.84 -3.00
C ALA A 281 11.55 -10.20 -4.38
N ILE A 282 12.60 -10.16 -5.20
CA ILE A 282 12.47 -9.92 -6.65
C ILE A 282 11.77 -11.12 -7.31
N ALA A 283 12.07 -12.33 -6.83
CA ALA A 283 11.35 -13.54 -7.21
C ALA A 283 9.88 -13.47 -6.81
N SER A 284 9.05 -14.26 -7.47
CA SER A 284 7.61 -14.35 -7.23
C SER A 284 7.23 -15.23 -6.04
N SER A 285 8.20 -15.83 -5.33
CA SER A 285 7.95 -16.71 -4.19
C SER A 285 7.01 -16.10 -3.13
N PRO A 286 7.03 -14.79 -2.81
CA PRO A 286 6.05 -14.21 -1.90
C PRO A 286 4.61 -14.34 -2.43
N LEU A 287 4.40 -14.12 -3.73
CA LEU A 287 3.08 -14.20 -4.36
C LEU A 287 2.60 -15.65 -4.51
N VAL A 288 3.51 -16.57 -4.84
CA VAL A 288 3.23 -18.02 -4.86
C VAL A 288 2.80 -18.49 -3.47
N GLY A 289 3.49 -18.03 -2.43
CA GLY A 289 3.12 -18.28 -1.03
C GLY A 289 1.73 -17.78 -0.68
N LEU A 290 1.35 -16.58 -1.12
CA LEU A 290 -0.01 -16.04 -0.93
C LEU A 290 -1.07 -16.85 -1.68
N ALA A 291 -0.73 -17.43 -2.83
CA ALA A 291 -1.64 -18.22 -3.62
C ALA A 291 -1.88 -19.60 -3.00
N ILE A 292 -0.78 -20.29 -2.66
CA ILE A 292 -0.80 -21.68 -2.20
C ILE A 292 -1.31 -21.78 -0.77
N TYR A 293 -0.99 -20.81 0.11
CA TYR A 293 -1.40 -20.85 1.51
C TYR A 293 -2.91 -21.06 1.74
N PRO A 294 -3.83 -20.24 1.20
CA PRO A 294 -5.26 -20.42 1.42
C PRO A 294 -5.78 -21.73 0.80
N MET A 295 -5.21 -22.19 -0.32
CA MET A 295 -5.56 -23.49 -0.91
C MET A 295 -5.15 -24.65 0.00
N ALA A 296 -3.92 -24.61 0.51
CA ALA A 296 -3.37 -25.64 1.37
C ALA A 296 -4.08 -25.68 2.73
N ALA A 297 -4.26 -24.52 3.37
CA ALA A 297 -4.97 -24.40 4.65
C ALA A 297 -6.47 -24.71 4.53
N GLY A 298 -7.07 -24.44 3.36
CA GLY A 298 -8.47 -24.78 3.06
C GLY A 298 -8.68 -26.25 2.66
N GLY A 299 -7.61 -27.05 2.53
CA GLY A 299 -7.70 -28.46 2.14
C GLY A 299 -8.16 -28.67 0.70
N VAL A 300 -7.82 -27.75 -0.21
CA VAL A 300 -8.17 -27.86 -1.63
C VAL A 300 -7.50 -29.13 -2.22
N PRO A 301 -8.27 -30.04 -2.85
CA PRO A 301 -7.70 -31.25 -3.44
C PRO A 301 -6.67 -30.94 -4.54
N TYR A 302 -5.60 -31.75 -4.62
CA TYR A 302 -4.51 -31.58 -5.59
C TYR A 302 -4.98 -31.30 -7.04
N ALA A 303 -5.93 -32.11 -7.53
CA ALA A 303 -6.44 -31.97 -8.90
C ALA A 303 -7.21 -30.65 -9.15
N GLN A 304 -7.76 -30.04 -8.10
CA GLN A 304 -8.41 -28.73 -8.17
C GLN A 304 -7.37 -27.60 -8.03
N ALA A 305 -6.40 -27.77 -7.12
CA ALA A 305 -5.30 -26.81 -6.91
C ALA A 305 -4.49 -26.58 -8.19
N LEU A 306 -4.20 -27.64 -8.97
CA LEU A 306 -3.55 -27.56 -10.29
C LEU A 306 -4.31 -26.68 -11.31
N LYS A 307 -5.62 -26.51 -11.13
CA LYS A 307 -6.50 -25.76 -12.05
C LYS A 307 -6.89 -24.40 -11.47
N ALA A 308 -6.28 -23.99 -10.37
CA ALA A 308 -6.59 -22.73 -9.72
C ALA A 308 -6.22 -21.55 -10.62
N GLU A 309 -7.08 -20.53 -10.63
CA GLU A 309 -6.83 -19.25 -11.29
C GLU A 309 -6.42 -18.20 -10.25
N VAL A 310 -5.35 -17.46 -10.53
CA VAL A 310 -4.83 -16.42 -9.64
C VAL A 310 -5.33 -15.04 -10.07
N THR A 311 -5.80 -14.26 -9.12
CA THR A 311 -6.27 -12.89 -9.33
C THR A 311 -5.59 -11.90 -8.37
N MET A 312 -5.43 -10.67 -8.83
CA MET A 312 -4.80 -9.55 -8.10
C MET A 312 -5.39 -8.22 -8.62
N SER A 313 -5.19 -7.16 -7.85
CA SER A 313 -5.67 -5.81 -8.16
C SER A 313 -4.54 -4.88 -8.63
N ALA A 314 -4.88 -3.76 -9.25
CA ALA A 314 -3.92 -2.74 -9.69
C ALA A 314 -4.36 -1.33 -9.28
N VAL A 315 -3.37 -0.45 -9.10
CA VAL A 315 -3.58 0.99 -8.88
C VAL A 315 -3.37 1.78 -10.16
N GLY A 316 -4.28 2.71 -10.43
CA GLY A 316 -4.18 3.60 -11.58
C GLY A 316 -4.20 2.82 -12.89
N ASP A 317 -3.18 3.04 -13.71
CA ASP A 317 -3.02 2.43 -15.03
C ASP A 317 -2.06 1.22 -15.03
N ALA A 318 -1.68 0.71 -13.85
CA ALA A 318 -0.82 -0.47 -13.74
C ALA A 318 -1.46 -1.71 -14.39
N SER A 319 -0.67 -2.45 -15.19
CA SER A 319 -1.10 -3.72 -15.78
C SER A 319 -0.94 -4.85 -14.78
N THR A 320 -1.96 -5.70 -14.66
CA THR A 320 -1.86 -6.96 -13.90
C THR A 320 -1.73 -8.18 -14.81
N LYS A 321 -1.81 -8.00 -16.14
CA LYS A 321 -2.03 -9.14 -17.05
C LYS A 321 -0.82 -10.08 -17.11
N GLU A 322 0.37 -9.53 -17.31
CA GLU A 322 1.61 -10.31 -17.37
C GLU A 322 1.92 -10.93 -16.01
N CYS A 323 1.84 -10.14 -14.93
CA CYS A 323 2.08 -10.64 -13.57
C CYS A 323 1.10 -11.76 -13.17
N LYS A 324 -0.20 -11.61 -13.47
CA LYS A 324 -1.20 -12.68 -13.25
C LYS A 324 -0.87 -13.96 -14.00
N ALA A 325 -0.48 -13.84 -15.26
CA ALA A 325 -0.16 -14.99 -16.09
C ALA A 325 1.09 -15.72 -15.58
N GLN A 326 2.14 -14.95 -15.23
CA GLN A 326 3.38 -15.48 -14.69
C GLN A 326 3.16 -16.18 -13.35
N VAL A 327 2.62 -15.48 -12.34
CA VAL A 327 2.38 -16.04 -11.01
C VAL A 327 1.43 -17.23 -11.09
N GLY A 328 0.39 -17.16 -11.93
CA GLY A 328 -0.53 -18.27 -12.14
C GLY A 328 0.14 -19.50 -12.76
N GLN A 329 1.16 -19.32 -13.62
CA GLN A 329 1.94 -20.43 -14.16
C GLN A 329 2.88 -21.01 -13.09
N GLU A 330 3.62 -20.16 -12.39
CA GLU A 330 4.56 -20.61 -11.35
C GLU A 330 3.84 -21.36 -10.22
N VAL A 331 2.65 -20.90 -9.80
CA VAL A 331 1.82 -21.64 -8.83
C VAL A 331 1.47 -23.04 -9.34
N ARG A 332 1.14 -23.19 -10.63
CA ARG A 332 0.87 -24.51 -11.22
C ARG A 332 2.12 -25.37 -11.25
N ASP A 333 3.25 -24.80 -11.67
CA ASP A 333 4.53 -25.51 -11.76
C ASP A 333 4.98 -26.01 -10.38
N VAL A 334 4.82 -25.18 -9.35
CA VAL A 334 5.07 -25.57 -7.96
C VAL A 334 4.18 -26.73 -7.55
N ILE A 335 2.85 -26.62 -7.74
CA ILE A 335 1.92 -27.68 -7.34
C ILE A 335 2.22 -28.97 -8.10
N GLU A 336 2.50 -28.89 -9.41
CA GLU A 336 2.87 -30.04 -10.23
C GLU A 336 4.15 -30.71 -9.73
N ALA A 337 5.19 -29.93 -9.42
CA ALA A 337 6.46 -30.42 -8.90
C ALA A 337 6.33 -31.12 -7.54
N LEU A 338 5.42 -30.64 -6.67
CA LEU A 338 5.14 -31.28 -5.38
C LEU A 338 4.52 -32.67 -5.56
N GLY A 339 3.60 -32.81 -6.51
CA GLY A 339 2.75 -33.99 -6.62
C GLY A 339 1.78 -34.12 -5.43
N ALA A 340 0.91 -35.13 -5.48
CA ALA A 340 -0.19 -35.27 -4.52
C ALA A 340 0.27 -35.50 -3.06
N GLU A 341 1.34 -36.27 -2.84
CA GLU A 341 1.83 -36.60 -1.49
C GLU A 341 2.44 -35.37 -0.79
N LYS A 342 3.34 -34.64 -1.46
CA LYS A 342 3.95 -33.44 -0.87
C LYS A 342 2.95 -32.29 -0.75
N TRP A 343 1.97 -32.21 -1.67
CA TRP A 343 0.83 -31.31 -1.53
C TRP A 343 0.06 -31.57 -0.22
N GLN A 344 -0.20 -32.85 0.09
CA GLN A 344 -0.85 -33.21 1.36
C GLN A 344 0.00 -32.79 2.58
N SER A 345 1.32 -32.97 2.53
CA SER A 345 2.23 -32.49 3.58
C SER A 345 2.22 -30.96 3.71
N ALA A 346 2.15 -30.23 2.59
CA ALA A 346 1.99 -28.77 2.60
C ALA A 346 0.65 -28.34 3.22
N CYS A 347 -0.45 -29.04 2.91
CA CYS A 347 -1.75 -28.84 3.54
C CYS A 347 -1.68 -29.01 5.06
N GLU A 348 -1.02 -30.06 5.56
CA GLU A 348 -0.88 -30.30 7.00
C GLU A 348 -0.15 -29.15 7.71
N ILE A 349 0.95 -28.66 7.14
CA ILE A 349 1.70 -27.53 7.72
C ILE A 349 0.92 -26.22 7.60
N ALA A 350 0.25 -25.96 6.48
CA ALA A 350 -0.60 -24.78 6.31
C ALA A 350 -1.76 -24.75 7.31
N VAL A 351 -2.43 -25.89 7.52
CA VAL A 351 -3.49 -26.06 8.52
C VAL A 351 -2.94 -25.86 9.92
N ARG A 352 -1.76 -26.39 10.24
CA ARG A 352 -1.11 -26.14 11.53
C ARG A 352 -0.75 -24.68 11.71
N ALA A 353 -0.21 -23.99 10.70
CA ALA A 353 0.06 -22.56 10.77
C ALA A 353 -1.25 -21.76 10.98
N ALA A 354 -2.31 -22.08 10.24
CA ALA A 354 -3.62 -21.43 10.38
C ALA A 354 -4.22 -21.63 11.79
N ASN A 355 -4.14 -22.84 12.35
CA ASN A 355 -4.80 -23.19 13.61
C ASN A 355 -3.95 -22.94 14.86
N GLU A 356 -2.67 -23.34 14.85
CA GLU A 356 -1.78 -23.24 16.01
C GLU A 356 -1.22 -21.81 16.19
N THR A 357 -0.91 -21.14 15.07
CA THR A 357 -0.28 -19.81 15.10
C THR A 357 -1.24 -18.69 14.72
N THR A 358 -2.50 -19.02 14.36
CA THR A 358 -3.51 -18.08 13.86
C THR A 358 -3.04 -17.27 12.65
N LEU A 359 -2.15 -17.85 11.83
CA LEU A 359 -1.61 -17.21 10.64
C LEU A 359 -2.75 -16.93 9.64
N LYS A 360 -2.75 -15.73 9.07
CA LYS A 360 -3.70 -15.27 8.06
C LYS A 360 -3.01 -14.44 7.00
N THR A 361 -3.57 -14.45 5.80
CA THR A 361 -3.20 -13.58 4.68
C THR A 361 -4.40 -12.73 4.30
N ASP A 362 -4.17 -11.72 3.47
CA ASP A 362 -5.25 -11.01 2.76
C ASP A 362 -5.75 -11.80 1.53
N SER A 363 -5.10 -12.92 1.20
CA SER A 363 -5.53 -13.81 0.13
C SER A 363 -6.75 -14.67 0.52
N SER A 364 -7.60 -14.97 -0.46
CA SER A 364 -8.86 -15.70 -0.24
C SER A 364 -9.20 -16.64 -1.39
N LEU A 365 -9.89 -17.74 -1.06
CA LEU A 365 -10.51 -18.63 -2.03
C LEU A 365 -11.88 -18.08 -2.41
N LYS A 366 -12.18 -18.09 -3.71
CA LYS A 366 -13.48 -17.79 -4.30
C LYS A 366 -13.93 -19.03 -5.08
N GLU A 367 -15.14 -19.50 -4.79
CA GLU A 367 -15.81 -20.61 -5.48
C GLU A 367 -16.61 -20.15 -6.71
#